data_AF-A0A2N6BN50-F1
#
_entry.id   AF-A0A2N6BN50-F1
#
_cell.length_a   1.000
_cell.length_b   1.000
_cell.length_c   1.000
_cell.angle_alpha   90.00
_cell.angle_beta   90.00
_cell.angle_gamma   90.00
#
_symmetry.space_group_name_H-M   'P 1'
#
loop_
_entity.id
_entity.type
_entity.pdbx_description
1 polymer ?
#
loop_
_entity_poly.entity_id
_entity_poly.type
_entity_poly.pdbx_seq_one_letter_code
_entity_poly.pdbx_strand_id
1 'polypeptide(L)'
;MEFYTAAHLKLRESIHQQGLDGVLVTDLANVRRLCGFTGSNGALLFTKDDAIFLTDSRYKTQALSETSDVEVREGGGKKLPYGALVKDLGLKRVGYEGDDLRCSAYRALKEEASGVEFSDLGPAISRIRECKTPNEIGKMRAASLLAEEALSEVKNLFVAGVTEFEVAKAFQVAVINRGARLAFDVIVAGGP
;
A
#
# COMPACT_ATOMS: atom_id res chain seq x y z
N MET A 1 13.26 3.81 -16.95
CA MET A 1 13.19 3.41 -15.53
C MET A 1 12.96 4.68 -14.71
N GLU A 2 11.71 5.15 -14.59
CA GLU A 2 11.38 6.36 -13.79
C GLU A 2 9.97 6.27 -13.16
N PHE A 3 9.43 5.06 -12.97
CA PHE A 3 8.03 4.91 -12.52
C PHE A 3 7.77 5.49 -11.12
N TYR A 4 8.78 5.45 -10.23
CA TYR A 4 8.65 5.87 -8.84
C TYR A 4 9.25 7.24 -8.55
N THR A 5 10.09 7.77 -9.44
CA THR A 5 10.86 9.01 -9.27
C THR A 5 10.00 10.20 -8.84
N ALA A 6 8.85 10.41 -9.50
CA ALA A 6 7.97 11.53 -9.16
C ALA A 6 7.37 11.42 -7.75
N ALA A 7 7.09 10.20 -7.26
CA ALA A 7 6.61 10.01 -5.89
C ALA A 7 7.73 10.15 -4.87
N HIS A 8 8.92 9.63 -5.17
CA HIS A 8 10.11 9.81 -4.34
C HIS A 8 10.46 11.29 -4.16
N LEU A 9 10.40 12.09 -5.23
CA LEU A 9 10.64 13.54 -5.16
C LEU A 9 9.65 14.25 -4.23
N LYS A 10 8.35 13.97 -4.36
CA LYS A 10 7.32 14.53 -3.46
C LYS A 10 7.51 14.11 -2.01
N LEU A 11 7.94 12.86 -1.79
CA LEU A 11 8.19 12.34 -0.45
C LEU A 11 9.43 13.00 0.18
N ARG A 12 10.52 13.16 -0.59
CA ARG A 12 11.71 13.89 -0.16
C ARG A 12 11.39 15.35 0.18
N GLU A 13 10.57 16.01 -0.63
CA GLU A 13 10.11 17.36 -0.35
C GLU A 13 9.34 17.43 0.98
N SER A 14 8.45 16.47 1.24
CA SER A 14 7.70 16.39 2.50
C SER A 14 8.61 16.14 3.70
N ILE A 15 9.60 15.26 3.57
CA ILE A 15 10.63 15.01 4.59
C ILE A 15 11.40 16.31 4.89
N HIS A 16 11.82 17.03 3.84
CA HIS A 16 12.57 18.28 3.98
C HIS A 16 11.74 19.38 4.64
N GLN A 17 10.50 19.62 4.20
CA GLN A 17 9.62 20.65 4.74
C GLN A 17 9.32 20.46 6.23
N GLN A 18 9.26 19.22 6.70
CA GLN A 18 9.04 18.88 8.11
C GLN A 18 10.35 18.74 8.92
N GLY A 19 11.50 18.89 8.26
CA GLY A 19 12.83 18.72 8.86
C GLY A 19 13.10 17.30 9.38
N LEU A 20 12.48 16.29 8.75
CA LEU A 20 12.67 14.89 9.10
C LEU A 20 13.94 14.34 8.44
N ASP A 21 14.48 13.24 8.98
CA ASP A 21 15.60 12.48 8.41
C ASP A 21 15.11 11.34 7.52
N GLY A 22 13.90 10.86 7.78
CA GLY A 22 13.24 9.86 6.98
C GLY A 22 11.81 9.61 7.45
N VAL A 23 11.17 8.63 6.85
CA VAL A 23 9.79 8.24 7.11
C VAL A 23 9.65 6.73 7.02
N LEU A 24 8.96 6.17 8.01
CA LEU A 24 8.53 4.78 8.02
C LEU A 24 7.14 4.69 7.39
N VAL A 25 7.05 4.04 6.23
CA VAL A 25 5.82 3.78 5.48
C VAL A 25 5.41 2.32 5.71
N THR A 26 4.25 2.10 6.31
CA THR A 26 3.69 0.78 6.63
C THR A 26 2.41 0.47 5.87
N ASP A 27 1.67 1.46 5.36
CA ASP A 27 0.52 1.25 4.50
C ASP A 27 1.02 0.61 3.20
N LEU A 28 0.63 -0.65 2.97
CA LEU A 28 1.05 -1.43 1.80
C LEU A 28 0.64 -0.78 0.48
N ALA A 29 -0.41 0.04 0.45
CA ALA A 29 -0.78 0.76 -0.75
C ALA A 29 0.19 1.92 -1.03
N ASN A 30 0.77 2.55 0.00
CA ASN A 30 1.83 3.54 -0.13
C ASN A 30 3.17 2.87 -0.46
N VAL A 31 3.51 1.76 0.21
CA VAL A 31 4.67 0.91 -0.14
C VAL A 31 4.62 0.51 -1.61
N ARG A 32 3.50 -0.04 -2.08
CA ARG A 32 3.31 -0.42 -3.49
C ARG A 32 3.48 0.77 -4.43
N ARG A 33 2.98 1.95 -4.05
CA ARG A 33 3.13 3.17 -4.86
C ARG A 33 4.56 3.66 -4.93
N LEU A 34 5.37 3.42 -3.91
CA LEU A 34 6.73 3.91 -3.77
C LEU A 34 7.78 2.95 -4.30
N CYS A 35 7.57 1.64 -4.24
CA CYS A 35 8.56 0.68 -4.71
C CYS A 35 7.99 -0.43 -5.61
N GLY A 36 6.67 -0.61 -5.69
CA GLY A 36 6.05 -1.60 -6.59
C GLY A 36 5.61 -2.91 -5.95
N PHE A 37 6.02 -3.19 -4.70
CA PHE A 37 5.72 -4.43 -4.01
C PHE A 37 4.21 -4.73 -3.92
N THR A 38 3.82 -5.97 -4.23
CA THR A 38 2.41 -6.39 -4.28
C THR A 38 2.03 -7.43 -3.22
N GLY A 39 2.99 -7.88 -2.40
CA GLY A 39 2.75 -8.82 -1.30
C GLY A 39 2.01 -8.22 -0.11
N SER A 40 1.79 -9.04 0.91
CA SER A 40 0.95 -8.66 2.07
C SER A 40 1.72 -8.37 3.37
N ASN A 41 3.05 -8.37 3.32
CA ASN A 41 3.87 -7.96 4.46
C ASN A 41 5.10 -7.21 4.01
N GLY A 42 5.26 -5.98 4.48
CA GLY A 42 6.44 -5.17 4.22
C GLY A 42 6.28 -3.75 4.73
N ALA A 43 7.40 -3.06 4.90
CA ALA A 43 7.44 -1.63 5.18
C ALA A 43 8.61 -1.00 4.42
N LEU A 44 8.52 0.30 4.18
CA LEU A 44 9.56 1.06 3.52
C LEU A 44 10.08 2.12 4.49
N LEU A 45 11.37 2.08 4.81
CA LEU A 45 12.05 3.20 5.45
C LEU A 45 12.68 4.05 4.37
N PHE A 46 12.13 5.24 4.15
CA PHE A 46 12.56 6.16 3.11
C PHE A 46 13.27 7.35 3.75
N THR A 47 14.52 7.60 3.39
CA THR A 47 15.34 8.70 3.92
C THR A 47 15.54 9.79 2.86
N LYS A 48 16.37 10.79 3.16
CA LYS A 48 16.75 11.82 2.19
C LYS A 48 17.45 11.22 0.97
N ASP A 49 18.29 10.23 1.21
CA ASP A 49 19.22 9.69 0.21
C ASP A 49 18.82 8.29 -0.24
N ASP A 50 18.35 7.45 0.68
CA ASP A 50 18.15 6.01 0.48
C ASP A 50 16.70 5.58 0.72
N ALA A 51 16.37 4.39 0.25
CA ALA A 51 15.08 3.75 0.51
C ALA A 51 15.29 2.25 0.76
N ILE A 52 14.82 1.76 1.90
CA ILE A 52 15.06 0.40 2.35
C ILE A 52 13.71 -0.28 2.57
N PHE A 53 13.42 -1.29 1.75
CA PHE A 53 12.25 -2.12 1.87
C PHE A 53 12.54 -3.31 2.79
N LEU A 54 11.77 -3.42 3.87
CA LEU A 54 11.81 -4.51 4.82
C LEU A 54 10.68 -5.48 4.56
N THR A 55 10.98 -6.78 4.49
CA THR A 55 9.98 -7.84 4.45
C THR A 55 10.49 -9.12 5.14
N ASP A 56 9.63 -10.11 5.31
CA ASP A 56 10.01 -11.41 5.88
C ASP A 56 10.43 -12.42 4.81
N SER A 57 10.97 -13.56 5.25
CA SER A 57 11.54 -14.59 4.38
C SER A 57 10.58 -15.13 3.32
N ARG A 58 9.26 -15.12 3.56
CA ARG A 58 8.24 -15.59 2.60
C ARG A 58 8.21 -14.74 1.34
N TYR A 59 8.52 -13.46 1.48
CA TYR A 59 8.37 -12.46 0.43
C TYR A 59 9.71 -12.01 -0.16
N LYS A 60 10.85 -12.49 0.35
CA LYS A 60 12.18 -12.07 -0.13
C LYS A 60 12.35 -12.17 -1.64
N THR A 61 12.04 -13.33 -2.22
CA THR A 61 12.16 -13.56 -3.67
C THR A 61 11.22 -12.65 -4.45
N GLN A 62 9.98 -12.48 -3.98
CA GLN A 62 9.01 -11.59 -4.60
C GLN A 62 9.47 -10.13 -4.55
N ALA A 63 9.96 -9.67 -3.39
CA ALA A 63 10.45 -8.32 -3.18
C ALA A 63 11.61 -7.99 -4.13
N LEU A 64 12.60 -8.87 -4.24
CA LEU A 64 13.72 -8.71 -5.17
C LEU A 64 13.29 -8.62 -6.64
N SER A 65 12.16 -9.25 -7.00
CA SER A 65 11.63 -9.24 -8.37
C SER A 65 10.72 -8.04 -8.66
N GLU A 66 9.97 -7.55 -7.67
CA GLU A 66 8.92 -6.55 -7.89
C GLU A 66 9.36 -5.14 -7.53
N THR A 67 10.31 -4.99 -6.61
CA THR A 67 10.69 -3.66 -6.13
C THR A 67 11.72 -3.01 -7.03
N SER A 68 11.64 -1.68 -7.19
CA SER A 68 12.65 -0.87 -7.86
C SER A 68 13.04 0.31 -7.00
N ASP A 69 14.26 0.81 -7.21
CA ASP A 69 14.79 2.02 -6.55
C ASP A 69 14.85 1.93 -5.01
N VAL A 70 14.94 0.71 -4.47
CA VAL A 70 15.03 0.43 -3.02
C VAL A 70 15.98 -0.73 -2.73
N GLU A 71 16.65 -0.70 -1.58
CA GLU A 71 17.38 -1.84 -1.04
C GLU A 71 16.40 -2.81 -0.36
N VAL A 72 16.43 -4.10 -0.72
CA VAL A 72 15.60 -5.12 -0.06
C VAL A 72 16.35 -5.73 1.10
N ARG A 73 15.84 -5.57 2.31
CA ARG A 73 16.35 -6.22 3.53
C ARG A 73 15.32 -7.18 4.10
N GLU A 74 15.81 -8.35 4.48
CA GLU A 74 15.01 -9.34 5.20
C GLU A 74 14.99 -8.98 6.69
N GLY A 75 13.80 -8.66 7.21
CA GLY A 75 13.55 -8.39 8.62
C GLY A 75 13.05 -9.65 9.33
N GLY A 76 13.59 -9.95 10.51
CA GLY A 76 13.36 -11.21 11.22
C GLY A 76 11.90 -11.55 11.55
N GLY A 77 11.60 -12.84 11.62
CA GLY A 77 10.41 -13.43 12.28
C GLY A 77 9.04 -12.78 12.01
N LYS A 78 8.19 -12.74 13.05
CA LYS A 78 6.80 -12.22 12.98
C LYS A 78 6.70 -10.70 12.98
N LYS A 79 7.75 -9.97 13.36
CA LYS A 79 7.74 -8.51 13.52
C LYS A 79 8.93 -7.93 12.78
N LEU A 80 8.66 -7.04 11.83
CA LEU A 80 9.72 -6.34 11.11
C LEU A 80 10.45 -5.37 12.06
N PRO A 81 11.80 -5.34 12.06
CA PRO A 81 12.60 -4.66 13.06
C PRO A 81 12.83 -3.18 12.73
N TYR A 82 11.75 -2.39 12.61
CA TYR A 82 11.86 -0.99 12.17
C TYR A 82 12.69 -0.12 13.14
N GLY A 83 12.58 -0.34 14.46
CA GLY A 83 13.31 0.45 15.46
C GLY A 83 14.81 0.24 15.43
N ALA A 84 15.23 -1.02 15.25
CA ALA A 84 16.63 -1.37 15.01
C ALA A 84 17.16 -0.68 13.74
N LEU A 85 16.43 -0.75 12.63
CA LEU A 85 16.85 -0.11 11.39
C LEU A 85 16.97 1.42 11.53
N VAL A 86 16.01 2.06 12.21
CA VAL A 86 16.05 3.51 12.49
C VAL A 86 17.32 3.88 13.28
N LYS A 87 17.70 3.06 14.27
CA LYS A 87 18.94 3.25 15.05
C LYS A 87 20.20 3.02 14.23
N ASP A 88 20.23 1.95 13.44
CA ASP A 88 21.38 1.58 12.61
C ASP A 88 21.72 2.68 11.60
N LEU A 89 20.70 3.35 11.06
CA LEU A 89 20.86 4.51 10.18
C LEU A 89 21.10 5.83 10.92
N GLY A 90 21.06 5.84 12.24
CA GLY A 90 21.33 7.02 13.06
C GLY A 90 20.29 8.15 12.95
N LEU A 91 19.07 7.86 12.45
CA LEU A 91 18.03 8.86 12.24
C LEU A 91 17.59 9.48 13.58
N LYS A 92 17.30 10.78 13.60
CA LYS A 92 16.90 11.52 14.81
C LYS A 92 15.45 11.98 14.77
N ARG A 93 14.93 12.28 13.58
CA ARG A 93 13.55 12.73 13.38
C ARG A 93 12.89 11.89 12.30
N VAL A 94 11.92 11.07 12.65
CA VAL A 94 11.32 10.08 11.73
C VAL A 94 9.81 10.30 11.62
N GLY A 95 9.35 10.44 10.39
CA GLY A 95 7.92 10.43 10.06
C GLY A 95 7.34 9.01 10.15
N TYR A 96 6.04 8.88 10.44
CA TYR A 96 5.32 7.60 10.34
C TYR A 96 3.89 7.81 9.83
N GLU A 97 3.20 6.73 9.50
CA GLU A 97 1.79 6.75 9.08
C GLU A 97 0.87 6.48 10.27
N GLY A 98 0.32 7.54 10.87
CA GLY A 98 -0.48 7.43 12.09
C GLY A 98 -1.74 6.56 11.96
N ASP A 99 -2.39 6.60 10.80
CA ASP A 99 -3.63 5.84 10.54
C ASP A 99 -3.39 4.34 10.30
N ASP A 100 -2.17 3.94 9.92
CA ASP A 100 -1.84 2.55 9.59
C ASP A 100 -0.97 1.87 10.66
N LEU A 101 -0.03 2.62 11.25
CA LEU A 101 0.89 2.06 12.24
C LEU A 101 0.17 1.74 13.55
N ARG A 102 -0.04 0.44 13.79
CA ARG A 102 -0.68 -0.06 15.02
C ARG A 102 -0.02 0.51 16.28
N CYS A 103 -0.82 0.89 17.26
CA CYS A 103 -0.36 1.41 18.55
C CYS A 103 0.72 0.53 19.23
N SER A 104 0.57 -0.79 19.15
CA SER A 104 1.57 -1.72 19.72
C SER A 104 2.90 -1.70 18.97
N ALA A 105 2.87 -1.56 17.64
CA ALA A 105 4.06 -1.40 16.82
C ALA A 105 4.73 -0.04 17.06
N TYR A 106 3.93 1.03 17.19
CA TYR A 106 4.43 2.36 17.52
C TYR A 106 5.13 2.43 18.89
N ARG A 107 4.57 1.77 19.91
CA ARG A 107 5.21 1.68 21.24
C ARG A 107 6.56 0.95 21.17
N ALA A 108 6.59 -0.20 20.49
CA ALA A 108 7.83 -0.95 20.30
C ALA A 108 8.86 -0.13 19.52
N LEU A 109 8.44 0.58 18.47
CA LEU A 109 9.30 1.50 17.70
C LEU A 109 9.91 2.57 18.60
N LYS A 110 9.14 3.21 19.48
CA LYS A 110 9.64 4.23 20.41
C LYS A 110 10.60 3.69 21.47
N GLU A 111 10.34 2.47 21.96
CA GLU A 111 11.21 1.80 22.93
C GLU A 111 12.54 1.39 22.27
N GLU A 112 12.45 0.71 21.13
CA GLU A 112 13.60 0.25 20.37
C GLU A 112 14.43 1.39 19.81
N ALA A 113 13.82 2.48 19.33
CA ALA A 113 14.49 3.67 18.81
C ALA A 113 14.46 4.85 19.82
N SER A 114 14.85 4.57 21.06
CA SER A 114 14.92 5.58 22.12
C SER A 114 15.78 6.79 21.72
N GLY A 115 15.26 8.00 21.98
CA GLY A 115 15.91 9.27 21.63
C GLY A 115 15.59 9.80 20.24
N VAL A 116 14.78 9.08 19.45
CA VAL A 116 14.26 9.54 18.15
C VAL A 116 12.93 10.28 18.34
N GLU A 117 12.79 11.42 17.69
CA GLU A 117 11.54 12.16 17.59
C GLU A 117 10.67 11.55 16.48
N PHE A 118 9.43 11.19 16.81
CA PHE A 118 8.47 10.65 15.85
C PHE A 118 7.32 11.62 15.63
N SER A 119 7.00 11.90 14.36
CA SER A 119 5.87 12.75 13.98
C SER A 119 5.04 12.08 12.88
N ASP A 120 3.73 12.33 12.87
CA ASP A 120 2.85 11.76 11.86
C ASP A 120 3.02 12.51 10.52
N LEU A 121 3.33 11.74 9.47
CA LEU A 121 3.45 12.20 8.09
C LEU A 121 2.43 11.51 7.16
N GLY A 122 1.57 10.65 7.70
CA GLY A 122 0.55 9.89 6.96
C GLY A 122 -0.28 10.72 5.98
N PRO A 123 -0.82 11.90 6.40
CA PRO A 123 -1.58 12.77 5.50
C PRO A 123 -0.77 13.26 4.29
N ALA A 124 0.53 13.55 4.45
CA ALA A 124 1.37 14.02 3.36
C ALA A 124 1.72 12.88 2.37
N ILE A 125 1.97 11.67 2.89
CA ILE A 125 2.26 10.48 2.07
C ILE A 125 1.02 10.11 1.24
N SER A 126 -0.16 10.13 1.86
CA SER A 126 -1.42 9.80 1.19
C SER A 126 -1.74 10.73 0.02
N ARG A 127 -1.40 12.03 0.14
CA ARG A 127 -1.57 13.02 -0.94
C ARG A 127 -0.78 12.68 -2.21
N ILE A 128 0.33 11.94 -2.10
CA ILE A 128 1.13 11.52 -3.26
C ILE A 128 0.29 10.68 -4.24
N ARG A 129 -0.70 9.93 -3.73
CA ARG A 129 -1.59 9.06 -4.51
C ARG A 129 -2.86 9.75 -5.01
N GLU A 130 -3.11 11.00 -4.65
CA GLU A 130 -4.31 11.72 -5.10
C GLU A 130 -4.28 11.94 -6.62
N CYS A 131 -3.13 12.35 -7.15
CA CYS A 131 -2.93 12.53 -8.59
C CYS A 131 -2.39 11.24 -9.22
N LYS A 132 -3.16 10.64 -10.12
CA LYS A 132 -2.82 9.38 -10.78
C LYS A 132 -1.96 9.67 -12.01
N THR A 133 -0.96 8.82 -12.23
CA THR A 133 -0.18 8.81 -13.46
C THR A 133 -1.01 8.28 -14.63
N PRO A 134 -0.63 8.56 -15.90
CA PRO A 134 -1.30 7.98 -17.06
C PRO A 134 -1.38 6.44 -17.02
N ASN A 135 -0.36 5.77 -16.49
CA ASN A 135 -0.35 4.32 -16.31
C ASN A 135 -1.39 3.85 -15.28
N GLU A 136 -1.48 4.53 -14.12
CA GLU A 136 -2.50 4.24 -13.11
C GLU A 136 -3.91 4.46 -13.67
N ILE A 137 -4.13 5.56 -14.41
CA ILE A 137 -5.40 5.83 -15.09
C ILE A 137 -5.73 4.72 -16.10
N GLY A 138 -4.76 4.25 -16.88
CA GLY A 138 -4.94 3.13 -17.80
C GLY A 138 -5.41 1.86 -17.09
N LYS A 139 -4.79 1.51 -15.95
CA LYS A 139 -5.19 0.37 -15.12
C LYS A 139 -6.59 0.54 -14.52
N MET A 140 -6.95 1.74 -14.09
CA MET A 140 -8.29 2.04 -13.58
C MET A 140 -9.36 1.90 -14.67
N ARG A 141 -9.08 2.37 -15.90
CA ARG A 141 -10.00 2.19 -17.03
C ARG A 141 -10.21 0.72 -17.38
N ALA A 142 -9.13 -0.07 -17.42
CA ALA A 142 -9.21 -1.50 -17.65
C ALA A 142 -10.06 -2.22 -16.58
N ALA A 143 -9.91 -1.84 -15.30
CA ALA A 143 -10.73 -2.38 -14.22
C ALA A 143 -12.22 -1.99 -14.35
N SER A 144 -12.52 -0.75 -14.77
CA SER A 144 -13.90 -0.29 -15.03
C SER A 144 -14.56 -1.09 -16.15
N LEU A 145 -13.88 -1.24 -17.29
CA LEU A 145 -14.39 -2.00 -18.43
C LEU A 145 -14.69 -3.46 -18.05
N LEU A 146 -13.80 -4.10 -17.30
CA LEU A 146 -14.03 -5.46 -16.80
C LEU A 146 -15.26 -5.55 -15.90
N ALA A 147 -15.47 -4.57 -15.02
CA ALA A 147 -16.65 -4.52 -14.16
C ALA A 147 -17.95 -4.28 -14.95
N GLU A 148 -17.91 -3.44 -15.99
CA GLU A 148 -19.04 -3.22 -16.91
C GLU A 148 -19.41 -4.49 -17.67
N GLU A 149 -18.42 -5.22 -18.17
CA GLU A 149 -18.63 -6.51 -18.84
C GLU A 149 -19.22 -7.55 -17.89
N ALA A 150 -18.70 -7.65 -16.66
CA ALA A 150 -19.23 -8.55 -15.64
C ALA A 150 -20.68 -8.18 -15.25
N LEU A 151 -20.98 -6.89 -15.14
CA LEU A 151 -22.33 -6.40 -14.86
C LEU A 151 -23.29 -6.74 -16.01
N SER A 152 -22.85 -6.55 -17.26
CA SER A 152 -23.68 -6.85 -18.43
C SER A 152 -24.02 -8.34 -18.57
N GLU A 153 -23.18 -9.23 -18.06
CA GLU A 153 -23.43 -10.68 -18.00
C GLU A 153 -24.54 -11.01 -17.00
N VAL A 154 -24.55 -10.35 -15.84
CA VAL A 154 -25.44 -10.71 -14.71
C VAL A 154 -26.74 -9.90 -14.67
N LYS A 155 -26.87 -8.81 -15.43
CA LYS A 155 -28.04 -7.90 -15.38
C LYS A 155 -29.39 -8.59 -15.59
N ASN A 156 -29.42 -9.71 -16.29
CA ASN A 156 -30.66 -10.48 -16.51
C ASN A 156 -31.17 -11.19 -15.26
N LEU A 157 -30.36 -11.26 -14.20
CA LEU A 157 -30.76 -11.76 -12.89
C LEU A 157 -31.56 -10.75 -12.07
N PHE A 158 -31.70 -9.50 -12.53
CA PHE A 158 -32.42 -8.44 -11.81
C PHE A 158 -33.94 -8.58 -12.01
N VAL A 159 -34.49 -9.71 -11.55
CA VAL A 159 -35.90 -10.06 -11.66
C VAL A 159 -36.46 -10.50 -10.31
N ALA A 160 -37.78 -10.35 -10.14
CA ALA A 160 -38.45 -10.77 -8.91
C ALA A 160 -38.24 -12.26 -8.63
N GLY A 161 -37.99 -12.59 -7.37
CA GLY A 161 -37.71 -13.96 -6.92
C GLY A 161 -36.23 -14.34 -6.91
N VAL A 162 -35.34 -13.53 -7.50
CA VAL A 162 -33.88 -13.68 -7.34
C VAL A 162 -33.42 -12.86 -6.13
N THR A 163 -32.60 -13.47 -5.29
CA THR A 163 -32.06 -12.83 -4.09
C THR A 163 -30.85 -11.94 -4.40
N GLU A 164 -30.63 -10.93 -3.56
CA GLU A 164 -29.42 -10.07 -3.61
C GLU A 164 -28.13 -10.90 -3.58
N PHE A 165 -28.11 -11.98 -2.78
CA PHE A 165 -26.97 -12.88 -2.65
C PHE A 165 -26.67 -13.64 -3.96
N GLU A 166 -27.70 -14.10 -4.66
CA GLU A 166 -27.53 -14.79 -5.95
C GLU A 166 -26.93 -13.86 -7.01
N VAL A 167 -27.40 -12.61 -7.05
CA VAL A 167 -26.83 -11.58 -7.91
C VAL A 167 -25.37 -11.29 -7.56
N ALA A 168 -25.08 -11.07 -6.27
CA ALA A 168 -23.73 -10.78 -5.80
C ALA A 168 -22.74 -11.91 -6.13
N LYS A 169 -23.15 -13.16 -5.91
CA LYS A 169 -22.38 -14.36 -6.25
C LYS A 169 -22.13 -14.45 -7.75
N ALA A 170 -23.15 -14.24 -8.58
CA ALA A 170 -22.99 -14.28 -10.03
C ALA A 170 -22.00 -13.21 -10.52
N PHE A 171 -22.10 -11.98 -9.99
CA PHE A 171 -21.18 -10.91 -10.33
C PHE A 171 -19.73 -11.23 -9.92
N GLN A 172 -19.54 -11.77 -8.72
CA GLN A 172 -18.22 -12.21 -8.25
C GLN A 172 -17.60 -13.26 -9.18
N VAL A 173 -18.39 -14.28 -9.58
CA VAL A 173 -17.93 -15.31 -10.52
C VAL A 173 -17.56 -14.69 -11.87
N ALA A 174 -18.40 -13.77 -12.39
CA ALA A 174 -18.12 -13.08 -13.65
C ALA A 174 -16.81 -12.28 -13.61
N VAL A 175 -16.50 -11.61 -12.50
CA VAL A 175 -15.23 -10.89 -12.31
C VAL A 175 -14.03 -11.86 -12.24
N ILE A 176 -14.14 -12.95 -11.48
CA ILE A 176 -13.07 -13.94 -11.32
C ILE A 176 -12.76 -14.64 -12.65
N ASN A 177 -13.79 -14.99 -13.43
CA ASN A 177 -13.63 -15.62 -14.74
C ASN A 177 -12.88 -14.73 -15.75
N ARG A 178 -12.87 -13.41 -15.52
CA ARG A 178 -12.10 -12.43 -16.31
C ARG A 178 -10.69 -12.18 -15.76
N GLY A 179 -10.23 -12.99 -14.80
CA GLY A 179 -8.88 -12.91 -14.23
C GLY A 179 -8.68 -11.75 -13.25
N ALA A 180 -9.76 -11.16 -12.75
CA ALA A 180 -9.71 -10.08 -11.77
C ALA A 180 -10.10 -10.56 -10.37
N ARG A 181 -9.80 -9.71 -9.38
CA ARG A 181 -10.25 -9.86 -7.99
C ARG A 181 -11.25 -8.75 -7.67
N LEU A 182 -12.15 -9.04 -6.75
CA LEU A 182 -13.06 -8.03 -6.20
C LEU A 182 -12.27 -6.94 -5.48
N ALA A 183 -12.70 -5.69 -5.64
CA ALA A 183 -12.13 -4.54 -4.95
C ALA A 183 -12.65 -4.43 -3.50
N PHE A 184 -13.88 -4.89 -3.26
CA PHE A 184 -14.60 -4.90 -1.99
C PHE A 184 -15.76 -5.91 -2.08
N ASP A 185 -16.45 -6.16 -0.97
CA ASP A 185 -17.62 -7.05 -0.93
C ASP A 185 -18.73 -6.52 -1.84
N VAL A 186 -19.29 -7.39 -2.68
CA VAL A 186 -20.31 -6.99 -3.66
C VAL A 186 -21.60 -6.60 -2.92
N ILE A 187 -22.04 -5.36 -3.13
CA ILE A 187 -23.28 -4.83 -2.56
C ILE A 187 -24.38 -4.90 -3.61
N VAL A 188 -25.49 -5.56 -3.27
CA VAL A 188 -26.75 -5.56 -4.04
C VAL A 188 -27.85 -5.19 -3.06
N ALA A 189 -28.65 -4.17 -3.37
CA ALA A 189 -29.70 -3.66 -2.49
C ALA A 189 -31.00 -3.49 -3.28
N GLY A 190 -32.02 -4.28 -2.93
CA GLY A 190 -33.29 -4.41 -3.65
C GLY A 190 -34.49 -3.97 -2.83
N GLY A 191 -34.63 -2.67 -2.57
CA GLY A 191 -35.77 -2.10 -1.84
C GLY A 191 -35.90 -2.57 -0.37
N PRO A 192 -36.74 -1.91 0.45
CA PRO A 192 -37.12 -2.40 1.78
C PRO A 192 -38.22 -3.46 1.76
#